data_AF-A0A9E0XEI2-F1
#
_entry.id   AF-A0A9E0XEI2-F1
#
_cell.length_a   1.000
_cell.length_b   1.000
_cell.length_c   1.000
_cell.angle_alpha   90.00
_cell.angle_beta   90.00
_cell.angle_gamma   90.00
#
_symmetry.space_group_name_H-M   'P 1'
#
loop_
_entity.id
_entity.type
_entity.pdbx_description
1 polymer ?
#
loop_
_entity_poly.entity_id
_entity_poly.type
_entity_poly.pdbx_seq_one_letter_code
_entity_poly.pdbx_strand_id
1 'polypeptide(L)'
;MDWNLRATFFHLFIGICWISNSIEALNKQIFYEKLQQSTPKWMVEQIQHDLAPFQKELSQKFLDEIFAQKGLILVRVKVANGKLTIQKSVDADKHSVPDEIIPHIEGLHHIMSLPDIDFIFTGHDTLSCDLSWPIFVITKCNSSKGLILFPDWYALRGFEPFKSFVLKGNSLYPWETKKNILFFRGADSGVNPDDWKNSPRPRFVALSLQYPNLIDAKFALDLHHKHMFEIAKREGFIGDYVSMEEHPKYKYLMDIDGNCAATPRFPLLLYSNSVILKNMTNSMLWFYPAIKPYIHFIPVAEDLSDVLVQLNWAKNHDVECRIISENASQVASEVLSQEAVYLYFYRLLEEYSKRQREQYNLE
;
A
#
# COMPACT_ATOMS: atom_id res chain seq x y z
N MET A 1 20.22 -8.13 25.30
CA MET A 1 20.10 -6.86 24.57
C MET A 1 18.64 -6.44 24.70
N ASP A 2 18.39 -5.30 25.34
CA ASP A 2 17.07 -4.86 25.81
C ASP A 2 16.09 -4.65 24.63
N TRP A 3 14.84 -5.08 24.79
CA TRP A 3 13.77 -4.95 23.79
C TRP A 3 13.58 -3.49 23.35
N ASN A 4 13.71 -2.57 24.30
CA ASN A 4 13.58 -1.13 24.08
C ASN A 4 14.72 -0.54 23.23
N LEU A 5 15.92 -1.12 23.27
CA LEU A 5 17.05 -0.68 22.46
C LEU A 5 16.93 -1.14 20.99
N ARG A 6 16.17 -2.20 20.69
CA ARG A 6 16.01 -2.74 19.32
C ARG A 6 15.00 -1.96 18.49
N ALA A 7 13.82 -1.66 19.05
CA ALA A 7 12.79 -0.88 18.37
C ALA A 7 13.28 0.55 18.00
N THR A 8 14.15 1.12 18.83
CA THR A 8 14.64 2.50 18.65
C THR A 8 15.59 2.64 17.45
N PHE A 9 16.43 1.65 17.14
CA PHE A 9 17.37 1.72 16.01
C PHE A 9 16.69 1.57 14.64
N PHE A 10 15.61 0.80 14.54
CA PHE A 10 14.85 0.61 13.29
C PHE A 10 14.04 1.86 12.91
N HIS A 11 13.41 2.50 13.89
CA HIS A 11 12.75 3.79 13.69
C HIS A 11 13.72 4.92 13.33
N LEU A 12 14.97 4.88 13.79
CA LEU A 12 16.00 5.84 13.40
C LEU A 12 16.51 5.62 11.96
N PHE A 13 16.72 4.36 11.53
CA PHE A 13 17.21 4.08 10.17
C PHE A 13 16.13 4.30 9.10
N ILE A 14 14.86 3.99 9.41
CA ILE A 14 13.70 4.36 8.59
C ILE A 14 13.44 5.88 8.71
N GLY A 15 13.55 6.48 9.88
CA GLY A 15 13.33 7.93 10.03
C GLY A 15 14.29 8.79 9.20
N ILE A 16 15.56 8.38 9.07
CA ILE A 16 16.59 9.17 8.36
C ILE A 16 16.52 9.03 6.83
N CYS A 17 16.07 7.88 6.30
CA CYS A 17 15.94 7.66 4.85
C CYS A 17 14.63 8.20 4.24
N TRP A 18 13.70 8.70 5.06
CA TRP A 18 12.35 9.09 4.64
C TRP A 18 12.08 10.61 4.78
N ILE A 19 13.13 11.43 4.84
CA ILE A 19 13.03 12.89 5.07
C ILE A 19 12.79 13.68 3.76
N SER A 20 12.90 13.06 2.58
CA SER A 20 12.61 13.74 1.32
C SER A 20 11.09 13.83 1.11
N ASN A 21 10.53 15.04 1.21
CA ASN A 21 9.15 15.31 0.82
C ASN A 21 9.00 15.04 -0.67
N SER A 22 8.49 13.86 -1.02
CA SER A 22 8.51 13.34 -2.39
C SER A 22 7.94 14.34 -3.40
N ILE A 23 6.92 15.11 -3.04
CA ILE A 23 6.30 16.11 -3.91
C ILE A 23 7.30 17.14 -4.45
N GLU A 24 8.38 17.42 -3.72
CA GLU A 24 9.45 18.32 -4.17
C GLU A 24 10.33 17.69 -5.26
N ALA A 25 10.45 16.36 -5.26
CA ALA A 25 11.19 15.60 -6.27
C ALA A 25 10.36 15.26 -7.53
N LEU A 26 9.08 15.61 -7.54
CA LEU A 26 8.17 15.34 -8.67
C LEU A 26 8.69 16.01 -9.96
N ASN A 27 8.81 15.22 -11.03
CA ASN A 27 9.08 15.79 -12.35
C ASN A 27 7.82 16.51 -12.88
N LYS A 28 7.78 17.84 -12.69
CA LYS A 28 6.63 18.67 -13.07
C LYS A 28 6.31 18.60 -14.55
N GLN A 29 7.31 18.51 -15.43
CA GLN A 29 7.09 18.42 -16.87
C GLN A 29 6.34 17.13 -17.22
N ILE A 30 6.83 15.97 -16.76
CA ILE A 30 6.19 14.68 -17.00
C ILE A 30 4.79 14.64 -16.38
N PHE A 31 4.62 15.21 -15.18
CA PHE A 31 3.32 15.31 -14.53
C PHE A 31 2.31 16.12 -15.37
N TYR A 32 2.70 17.30 -15.88
CA TYR A 32 1.83 18.10 -16.74
C TYR A 32 1.53 17.43 -18.08
N GLU A 33 2.52 16.78 -18.70
CA GLU A 33 2.31 15.99 -19.92
C GLU A 33 1.27 14.88 -19.71
N LYS A 34 1.35 14.16 -18.58
CA LYS A 34 0.36 13.15 -18.20
C LYS A 34 -1.03 13.75 -17.91
N LEU A 35 -1.10 14.93 -17.31
CA LEU A 35 -2.37 15.64 -17.08
C LEU A 35 -3.08 16.07 -18.37
N GLN A 36 -2.34 16.30 -19.46
CA GLN A 36 -2.91 16.62 -20.77
C GLN A 36 -3.43 15.38 -21.51
N GLN A 37 -3.02 14.19 -21.09
CA GLN A 37 -3.48 12.92 -21.66
C GLN A 37 -4.80 12.47 -21.03
N SER A 38 -5.49 11.56 -21.73
CA SER A 38 -6.68 10.90 -21.19
C SER A 38 -6.33 10.13 -19.92
N THR A 39 -7.17 10.26 -18.89
CA THR A 39 -7.03 9.51 -17.64
C THR A 39 -6.98 8.00 -17.94
N PRO A 40 -5.97 7.25 -17.45
CA PRO A 40 -5.88 5.81 -17.64
C PRO A 40 -7.14 5.07 -17.20
N LYS A 41 -7.54 4.06 -17.97
CA LYS A 41 -8.79 3.31 -17.75
C LYS A 41 -8.94 2.78 -16.33
N TRP A 42 -7.87 2.22 -15.76
CA TRP A 42 -7.90 1.67 -14.40
C TRP A 42 -8.15 2.76 -13.33
N MET A 43 -7.66 3.99 -13.54
CA MET A 43 -7.91 5.11 -12.62
C MET A 43 -9.38 5.49 -12.68
N VAL A 44 -9.94 5.58 -13.89
CA VAL A 44 -11.37 5.88 -14.10
C VAL A 44 -12.23 4.80 -13.43
N GLU A 45 -11.92 3.52 -13.65
CA GLU A 45 -12.63 2.40 -13.03
C GLU A 45 -12.59 2.47 -11.49
N GLN A 46 -11.42 2.72 -10.90
CA GLN A 46 -11.27 2.86 -9.45
C GLN A 46 -12.06 4.06 -8.90
N ILE A 47 -11.86 5.25 -9.48
CA ILE A 47 -12.51 6.49 -9.03
C ILE A 47 -14.03 6.36 -9.17
N GLN A 48 -14.53 5.85 -10.29
CA GLN A 48 -15.96 5.65 -10.49
C GLN A 48 -16.53 4.64 -9.50
N HIS A 49 -15.84 3.53 -9.27
CA HIS A 49 -16.26 2.52 -8.31
C HIS A 49 -16.39 3.09 -6.89
N ASP A 50 -15.36 3.82 -6.42
CA ASP A 50 -15.34 4.37 -5.07
C ASP A 50 -16.33 5.49 -4.84
N LEU A 51 -16.57 6.30 -5.88
CA LEU A 51 -17.46 7.44 -5.76
C LEU A 51 -18.92 7.09 -6.10
N ALA A 52 -19.19 5.98 -6.82
CA ALA A 52 -20.55 5.58 -7.25
C ALA A 52 -21.60 5.53 -6.13
N PRO A 53 -21.28 5.12 -4.89
CA PRO A 53 -22.23 5.12 -3.79
C PRO A 53 -22.74 6.51 -3.40
N PHE A 54 -21.93 7.56 -3.60
CA PHE A 54 -22.25 8.90 -3.13
C PHE A 54 -22.98 9.71 -4.20
N GLN A 55 -24.31 9.58 -4.24
CA GLN A 55 -25.17 10.37 -5.13
C GLN A 55 -25.83 11.58 -4.46
N LYS A 56 -26.02 11.55 -3.12
CA LYS A 56 -26.67 12.62 -2.34
C LYS A 56 -26.00 12.91 -0.99
N GLU A 57 -24.81 12.38 -0.76
CA GLU A 57 -24.16 12.32 0.55
C GLU A 57 -22.84 13.12 0.61
N LEU A 58 -22.68 14.14 -0.24
CA LEU A 58 -21.49 15.01 -0.24
C LEU A 58 -21.79 16.44 0.25
N SER A 59 -22.95 16.65 0.86
CA SER A 59 -23.35 17.94 1.42
C SER A 59 -22.44 18.37 2.58
N GLN A 60 -22.24 19.68 2.71
CA GLN A 60 -21.40 20.27 3.75
C GLN A 60 -21.87 19.85 5.15
N LYS A 61 -23.19 19.82 5.38
CA LYS A 61 -23.79 19.36 6.64
C LYS A 61 -23.37 17.93 6.99
N PHE A 62 -23.39 17.03 6.02
CA PHE A 62 -23.01 15.63 6.27
C PHE A 62 -21.51 15.49 6.56
N LEU A 63 -20.66 16.24 5.86
CA LEU A 63 -19.23 16.31 6.17
C LEU A 63 -18.96 16.92 7.55
N ASP A 64 -19.75 17.92 7.98
CA ASP A 64 -19.67 18.48 9.33
C ASP A 64 -20.03 17.42 10.40
N GLU A 65 -21.07 16.63 10.16
CA GLU A 65 -21.50 15.52 11.04
C GLU A 65 -20.45 14.41 11.15
N ILE A 66 -19.78 14.07 10.04
CA ILE A 66 -18.66 13.11 10.03
C ILE A 66 -17.46 13.67 10.79
N PHE A 67 -17.09 14.93 10.53
CA PHE A 67 -15.91 15.53 11.14
C PHE A 67 -16.07 15.76 12.65
N ALA A 68 -17.31 15.86 13.14
CA ALA A 68 -17.62 15.94 14.57
C ALA A 68 -17.54 14.59 15.31
N GLN A 69 -17.37 13.46 14.61
CA GLN A 69 -17.26 12.15 15.23
C GLN A 69 -15.98 12.06 16.09
N LYS A 70 -16.11 11.46 17.27
CA LYS A 70 -15.00 11.28 18.22
C LYS A 70 -14.34 9.92 18.03
N GLY A 71 -13.07 9.82 18.40
CA GLY A 71 -12.32 8.56 18.33
C GLY A 71 -11.81 8.22 16.92
N LEU A 72 -11.94 9.16 15.98
CA LEU A 72 -11.42 9.03 14.63
C LEU A 72 -10.34 10.07 14.36
N ILE A 73 -9.22 9.60 13.81
CA ILE A 73 -8.11 10.42 13.33
C ILE A 73 -8.56 11.01 11.98
N LEU A 74 -9.19 12.18 11.98
CA LEU A 74 -9.76 12.80 10.78
C LEU A 74 -9.03 14.11 10.46
N VAL A 75 -8.82 14.34 9.17
CA VAL A 75 -8.31 15.60 8.64
C VAL A 75 -9.25 16.06 7.54
N ARG A 76 -9.76 17.28 7.67
CA ARG A 76 -10.60 17.92 6.68
C ARG A 76 -9.80 18.92 5.88
N VAL A 77 -9.91 18.81 4.57
CA VAL A 77 -9.20 19.64 3.61
C VAL A 77 -10.25 20.37 2.78
N LYS A 78 -10.17 21.69 2.76
CA LYS A 78 -11.03 22.52 1.93
C LYS A 78 -10.23 23.45 1.04
N VAL A 79 -10.63 23.52 -0.22
CA VAL A 79 -10.21 24.58 -1.14
C VAL A 79 -11.46 25.36 -1.52
N ALA A 80 -11.41 26.67 -1.33
CA ALA A 80 -12.49 27.57 -1.73
C ALA A 80 -11.89 28.85 -2.30
N ASN A 81 -12.28 29.21 -3.53
CA ASN A 81 -11.70 30.34 -4.26
C ASN A 81 -10.17 30.28 -4.31
N GLY A 82 -9.62 29.08 -4.55
CA GLY A 82 -8.18 28.83 -4.60
C GLY A 82 -7.43 28.91 -3.26
N LYS A 83 -8.13 29.08 -2.12
CA LYS A 83 -7.52 29.08 -0.79
C LYS A 83 -7.65 27.71 -0.13
N LEU A 84 -6.52 27.05 0.10
CA LEU A 84 -6.43 25.81 0.87
C LEU A 84 -6.53 26.07 2.38
N THR A 85 -7.34 25.26 3.07
CA THR A 85 -7.46 25.21 4.53
C THR A 85 -7.48 23.76 4.99
N ILE A 86 -6.79 23.47 6.09
CA ILE A 86 -6.68 22.13 6.66
C ILE A 86 -7.07 22.20 8.13
N GLN A 87 -7.93 21.29 8.57
CA GLN A 87 -8.40 21.17 9.94
C GLN A 87 -8.22 19.74 10.41
N LYS A 88 -7.62 19.56 11.59
CA LYS A 88 -7.47 18.25 12.24
C LYS A 88 -8.56 18.06 13.30
N SER A 89 -9.03 16.83 13.45
CA SER A 89 -9.82 16.45 14.63
C SER A 89 -8.93 16.42 15.87
N VAL A 90 -9.54 16.48 17.07
CA VAL A 90 -8.83 16.39 18.36
C VAL A 90 -7.97 15.12 18.47
N ASP A 91 -8.42 14.03 17.87
CA ASP A 91 -7.65 12.78 17.85
C ASP A 91 -6.54 12.83 16.80
N ALA A 92 -6.75 13.49 15.65
CA ALA A 92 -5.69 13.67 14.66
C ALA A 92 -4.49 14.50 15.18
N ASP A 93 -4.71 15.46 16.09
CA ASP A 93 -3.61 16.23 16.71
C ASP A 93 -2.67 15.39 17.58
N LYS A 94 -3.06 14.17 17.94
CA LYS A 94 -2.27 13.25 18.78
C LYS A 94 -1.48 12.23 17.96
N HIS A 95 -1.58 12.27 16.64
CA HIS A 95 -1.01 11.28 15.73
C HIS A 95 -0.16 11.94 14.64
N SER A 96 0.94 11.29 14.27
CA SER A 96 1.86 11.79 13.24
C SER A 96 1.44 11.46 11.81
N VAL A 97 0.60 10.44 11.59
CA VAL A 97 0.19 10.00 10.22
C VAL A 97 -0.41 11.15 9.39
N PRO A 98 -1.32 11.99 9.92
CA PRO A 98 -1.76 13.22 9.24
C PRO A 98 -0.62 14.10 8.71
N ASP A 99 0.44 14.30 9.51
CA ASP A 99 1.58 15.17 9.18
C ASP A 99 2.43 14.61 8.03
N GLU A 100 2.26 13.33 7.71
CA GLU A 100 2.94 12.66 6.62
C GLU A 100 2.18 12.78 5.29
N ILE A 101 0.90 13.17 5.32
CA ILE A 101 0.04 13.30 4.13
C ILE A 101 -0.18 14.78 3.78
N ILE A 102 -0.33 15.64 4.79
CA ILE A 102 -0.62 17.07 4.62
C ILE A 102 0.35 17.78 3.66
N PRO A 103 1.69 17.63 3.78
CA PRO A 103 2.64 18.29 2.88
C PRO A 103 2.46 17.91 1.41
N HIS A 104 2.00 16.69 1.13
CA HIS A 104 1.73 16.23 -0.24
C HIS A 104 0.49 16.90 -0.83
N ILE A 105 -0.53 17.19 -0.03
CA ILE A 105 -1.73 17.92 -0.45
C ILE A 105 -1.39 19.39 -0.72
N GLU A 106 -0.64 20.02 0.19
CA GLU A 106 -0.17 21.40 0.04
C GLU A 106 0.73 21.55 -1.19
N GLY A 107 1.69 20.64 -1.36
CA GLY A 107 2.59 20.64 -2.50
C GLY A 107 1.86 20.36 -3.82
N LEU A 108 0.89 19.44 -3.84
CA LEU A 108 0.07 19.19 -5.03
C LEU A 108 -0.73 20.45 -5.41
N HIS A 109 -1.38 21.11 -4.44
CA HIS A 109 -2.11 22.36 -4.67
C HIS A 109 -1.20 23.50 -5.16
N HIS A 110 0.05 23.56 -4.69
CA HIS A 110 1.04 24.53 -5.15
C HIS A 110 1.50 24.27 -6.60
N ILE A 111 1.67 23.00 -6.98
CA ILE A 111 2.09 22.61 -8.35
C ILE A 111 0.93 22.74 -9.34
N MET A 112 -0.28 22.35 -8.92
CA MET A 112 -1.50 22.41 -9.71
C MET A 112 -2.65 22.75 -8.78
N SER A 113 -3.24 23.95 -8.95
CA SER A 113 -4.34 24.38 -8.10
C SER A 113 -5.46 23.34 -8.11
N LEU A 114 -5.76 22.83 -6.92
CA LEU A 114 -6.91 21.95 -6.70
C LEU A 114 -8.21 22.74 -6.93
N PRO A 115 -9.27 22.08 -7.46
CA PRO A 115 -10.57 22.72 -7.60
C PRO A 115 -11.20 22.99 -6.24
N ASP A 116 -12.25 23.82 -6.21
CA ASP A 116 -13.06 24.00 -5.01
C ASP A 116 -13.63 22.66 -4.54
N ILE A 117 -13.29 22.28 -3.31
CA ILE A 117 -13.52 20.93 -2.77
C ILE A 117 -13.55 20.98 -1.24
N ASP A 118 -14.33 20.11 -0.61
CA ASP A 118 -14.34 19.88 0.84
C ASP A 118 -14.40 18.36 1.06
N PHE A 119 -13.28 17.77 1.48
CA PHE A 119 -13.16 16.33 1.71
C PHE A 119 -12.49 16.01 3.04
N ILE A 120 -12.68 14.78 3.51
CA ILE A 120 -12.11 14.28 4.76
C ILE A 120 -11.29 13.03 4.46
N PHE A 121 -10.07 12.96 4.98
CA PHE A 121 -9.31 11.71 5.03
C PHE A 121 -9.08 11.27 6.47
N THR A 122 -8.77 9.99 6.66
CA THR A 122 -8.40 9.45 7.97
C THR A 122 -6.93 9.05 8.04
N GLY A 123 -6.33 9.17 9.22
CA GLY A 123 -5.01 8.61 9.53
C GLY A 123 -5.05 7.21 10.16
N HIS A 124 -6.21 6.54 10.21
CA HIS A 124 -6.29 5.14 10.59
C HIS A 124 -5.75 4.23 9.47
N ASP A 125 -5.10 3.12 9.86
CA ASP A 125 -4.67 2.08 8.93
C ASP A 125 -5.86 1.53 8.12
N THR A 126 -6.99 1.27 8.78
CA THR A 126 -8.23 0.80 8.16
C THR A 126 -9.44 1.27 8.94
N LEU A 127 -10.60 1.31 8.29
CA LEU A 127 -11.91 1.48 8.92
C LEU A 127 -12.73 0.20 8.77
N SER A 128 -13.86 0.13 9.50
CA SER A 128 -14.79 -1.01 9.43
C SER A 128 -15.31 -1.22 8.01
N CYS A 129 -15.46 -2.49 7.59
CA CYS A 129 -16.00 -2.83 6.28
C CYS A 129 -17.44 -2.35 6.07
N ASP A 130 -18.22 -2.23 7.14
CA ASP A 130 -19.62 -1.80 7.11
C ASP A 130 -19.78 -0.28 7.10
N LEU A 131 -18.68 0.47 7.25
CA LEU A 131 -18.72 1.92 7.24
C LEU A 131 -18.97 2.44 5.82
N SER A 132 -19.90 3.38 5.72
CA SER A 132 -20.30 3.99 4.45
C SER A 132 -20.32 5.51 4.56
N TRP A 133 -19.14 6.11 4.55
CA TRP A 133 -18.92 7.57 4.61
C TRP A 133 -17.94 8.01 3.51
N PRO A 134 -18.09 9.22 2.94
CA PRO A 134 -17.17 9.75 1.92
C PRO A 134 -15.81 10.17 2.51
N ILE A 135 -15.17 9.27 3.26
CA ILE A 135 -13.84 9.42 3.85
C ILE A 135 -12.82 8.76 2.93
N PHE A 136 -11.73 9.48 2.73
CA PHE A 136 -10.56 9.02 2.01
C PHE A 136 -9.72 8.14 2.93
N VAL A 137 -9.44 6.92 2.49
CA VAL A 137 -8.72 5.88 3.22
C VAL A 137 -7.58 5.32 2.38
N ILE A 138 -6.51 4.89 3.05
CA ILE A 138 -5.33 4.30 2.40
C ILE A 138 -5.54 2.84 2.00
N THR A 139 -6.53 2.20 2.62
CA THR A 139 -6.99 0.84 2.29
C THR A 139 -8.44 0.67 2.72
N LYS A 140 -9.14 -0.31 2.14
CA LYS A 140 -10.50 -0.68 2.56
C LYS A 140 -10.77 -2.15 2.31
N CYS A 141 -11.82 -2.66 2.93
CA CYS A 141 -12.35 -3.97 2.57
C CYS A 141 -12.96 -3.93 1.16
N ASN A 142 -12.80 -4.98 0.37
CA ASN A 142 -13.40 -5.13 -0.96
C ASN A 142 -14.94 -5.07 -0.92
N SER A 143 -15.55 -5.44 0.22
CA SER A 143 -16.99 -5.33 0.46
C SER A 143 -17.45 -3.93 0.89
N SER A 144 -16.54 -3.01 1.19
CA SER A 144 -16.89 -1.66 1.66
C SER A 144 -17.56 -0.86 0.56
N LYS A 145 -18.74 -0.31 0.88
CA LYS A 145 -19.60 0.42 -0.05
C LYS A 145 -19.52 1.93 0.08
N GLY A 146 -18.67 2.47 0.94
CA GLY A 146 -18.60 3.91 1.10
C GLY A 146 -17.32 4.28 1.80
N LEU A 147 -16.19 3.99 1.17
CA LEU A 147 -14.87 4.50 1.52
C LEU A 147 -14.11 4.73 0.21
N ILE A 148 -13.30 5.78 0.17
CA ILE A 148 -12.66 6.26 -1.06
C ILE A 148 -11.17 5.99 -0.97
N LEU A 149 -10.62 5.18 -1.87
CA LEU A 149 -9.19 4.89 -1.87
C LEU A 149 -8.40 6.04 -2.50
N PHE A 150 -7.44 6.56 -1.74
CA PHE A 150 -6.43 7.50 -2.24
C PHE A 150 -5.03 6.91 -2.03
N PRO A 151 -3.97 7.49 -2.63
CA PRO A 151 -2.63 7.00 -2.43
C PRO A 151 -2.25 6.97 -0.96
N ASP A 152 -1.78 5.81 -0.50
CA ASP A 152 -1.30 5.64 0.86
C ASP A 152 -0.03 6.47 1.12
N TRP A 153 0.31 6.66 2.40
CA TRP A 153 1.47 7.47 2.76
C TRP A 153 2.80 6.88 2.25
N TYR A 154 2.92 5.58 2.00
CA TYR A 154 4.14 5.03 1.38
C TYR A 154 4.24 5.44 -0.10
N ALA A 155 3.11 5.36 -0.82
CA ALA A 155 3.03 5.83 -2.20
C ALA A 155 3.28 7.34 -2.31
N LEU A 156 2.67 8.14 -1.41
CA LEU A 156 2.87 9.59 -1.37
C LEU A 156 4.30 9.97 -1.01
N ARG A 157 4.96 9.28 -0.07
CA ARG A 157 6.40 9.50 0.20
C ARG A 157 7.31 9.01 -0.93
N GLY A 158 6.80 8.18 -1.82
CA GLY A 158 7.52 7.62 -2.95
C GLY A 158 8.38 6.41 -2.57
N PHE A 159 8.59 5.54 -3.55
CA PHE A 159 9.32 4.28 -3.35
C PHE A 159 10.81 4.37 -3.69
N GLU A 160 11.34 5.53 -4.11
CA GLU A 160 12.63 5.64 -4.79
C GLU A 160 13.83 5.02 -4.05
N PRO A 161 14.06 5.31 -2.75
CA PRO A 161 15.21 4.74 -2.05
C PRO A 161 15.20 3.21 -2.06
N PHE A 162 14.04 2.60 -1.78
CA PHE A 162 13.89 1.15 -1.75
C PHE A 162 13.79 0.51 -3.14
N LYS A 163 13.15 1.20 -4.08
CA LYS A 163 13.08 0.81 -5.49
C LYS A 163 14.50 0.70 -6.07
N SER A 164 15.38 1.65 -5.76
CA SER A 164 16.77 1.63 -6.23
C SER A 164 17.52 0.36 -5.77
N PHE A 165 17.29 -0.09 -4.52
CA PHE A 165 17.85 -1.34 -4.02
C PHE A 165 17.29 -2.56 -4.77
N VAL A 166 15.98 -2.60 -5.02
CA VAL A 166 15.36 -3.68 -5.81
C VAL A 166 15.93 -3.73 -7.23
N LEU A 167 16.04 -2.59 -7.91
CA LEU A 167 16.59 -2.51 -9.28
C LEU A 167 18.06 -2.92 -9.33
N LYS A 168 18.85 -2.57 -8.31
CA LYS A 168 20.22 -3.06 -8.16
C LYS A 168 20.24 -4.59 -8.01
N GLY A 169 19.37 -5.14 -7.16
CA GLY A 169 19.19 -6.58 -7.01
C GLY A 169 18.85 -7.28 -8.34
N ASN A 170 17.97 -6.71 -9.16
CA ASN A 170 17.65 -7.25 -10.49
C ASN A 170 18.88 -7.36 -11.39
N SER A 171 19.79 -6.39 -11.31
CA SER A 171 21.03 -6.36 -12.09
C SER A 171 22.03 -7.42 -11.61
N LEU A 172 22.04 -7.73 -10.32
CA LEU A 172 22.89 -8.76 -9.72
C LEU A 172 22.36 -10.19 -9.97
N TYR A 173 21.04 -10.34 -10.10
CA TYR A 173 20.38 -11.64 -10.16
C TYR A 173 19.47 -11.76 -11.41
N PRO A 174 20.05 -12.02 -12.61
CA PRO A 174 19.28 -12.37 -13.80
C PRO A 174 18.40 -13.61 -13.58
N TRP A 175 17.27 -13.71 -14.30
CA TRP A 175 16.24 -14.74 -14.14
C TRP A 175 16.79 -16.16 -13.98
N GLU A 176 17.75 -16.52 -14.83
CA GLU A 176 18.36 -17.84 -14.93
C GLU A 176 19.19 -18.21 -13.68
N THR A 177 19.66 -17.20 -12.95
CA THR A 177 20.49 -17.37 -11.74
C THR A 177 19.68 -17.33 -10.44
N LYS A 178 18.41 -16.88 -10.51
CA LYS A 178 17.54 -16.77 -9.34
C LYS A 178 17.24 -18.15 -8.75
N LYS A 179 17.19 -18.22 -7.42
CA LYS A 179 16.88 -19.45 -6.68
C LYS A 179 15.42 -19.86 -6.87
N ASN A 180 15.16 -21.14 -7.15
CA ASN A 180 13.83 -21.73 -7.25
C ASN A 180 13.17 -21.99 -5.87
N ILE A 181 13.18 -20.98 -5.00
CA ILE A 181 12.67 -21.00 -3.62
C ILE A 181 11.66 -19.86 -3.46
N LEU A 182 10.55 -20.13 -2.75
CA LEU A 182 9.59 -19.12 -2.33
C LEU A 182 10.07 -18.42 -1.07
N PHE A 183 10.29 -17.10 -1.16
CA PHE A 183 10.98 -16.34 -0.13
C PHE A 183 10.10 -15.30 0.57
N PHE A 184 10.29 -15.16 1.88
CA PHE A 184 9.70 -14.10 2.71
C PHE A 184 10.59 -13.72 3.89
N ARG A 185 10.73 -12.41 4.09
CA ARG A 185 11.25 -11.81 5.33
C ARG A 185 10.39 -10.59 5.65
N GLY A 186 9.82 -10.55 6.85
CA GLY A 186 8.95 -9.46 7.29
C GLY A 186 8.71 -9.50 8.80
N ALA A 187 7.98 -8.53 9.32
CA ALA A 187 7.58 -8.48 10.73
C ALA A 187 6.24 -9.22 10.97
N ASP A 188 5.79 -9.22 12.22
CA ASP A 188 4.53 -9.80 12.72
C ASP A 188 3.34 -8.83 12.66
N SER A 189 3.38 -7.81 11.79
CA SER A 189 2.25 -6.92 11.58
C SER A 189 1.00 -7.72 11.17
N GLY A 190 -0.17 -7.38 11.71
CA GLY A 190 -1.44 -8.09 11.48
C GLY A 190 -1.60 -9.39 12.25
N VAL A 191 -0.65 -9.76 13.12
CA VAL A 191 -0.73 -10.99 13.91
C VAL A 191 -1.47 -10.75 15.21
N ASN A 192 -2.42 -11.63 15.52
CA ASN A 192 -2.94 -11.79 16.88
C ASN A 192 -2.04 -12.79 17.64
N PRO A 193 -1.28 -12.36 18.66
CA PRO A 193 -0.38 -13.26 19.38
C PRO A 193 -1.08 -14.43 20.07
N ASP A 194 -2.29 -14.19 20.58
CA ASP A 194 -3.07 -15.19 21.31
C ASP A 194 -3.68 -16.25 20.39
N ASP A 195 -3.78 -15.94 19.09
CA ASP A 195 -4.29 -16.83 18.04
C ASP A 195 -3.42 -16.81 16.78
N TRP A 196 -2.10 -16.86 16.99
CA TRP A 196 -1.16 -16.75 15.88
C TRP A 196 -1.34 -17.86 14.84
N LYS A 197 -1.86 -19.03 15.24
CA LYS A 197 -2.08 -20.17 14.35
C LYS A 197 -3.12 -19.90 13.27
N ASN A 198 -3.98 -18.90 13.46
CA ASN A 198 -4.94 -18.45 12.46
C ASN A 198 -4.48 -17.19 11.72
N SER A 199 -3.37 -16.57 12.13
CA SER A 199 -2.78 -15.42 11.44
C SER A 199 -1.97 -15.86 10.21
N PRO A 200 -2.15 -15.24 9.02
CA PRO A 200 -1.51 -15.71 7.78
C PRO A 200 0.03 -15.76 7.81
N ARG A 201 0.70 -14.70 8.29
CA ARG A 201 2.17 -14.63 8.30
C ARG A 201 2.84 -15.74 9.11
N PRO A 202 2.49 -15.99 10.39
CA PRO A 202 3.13 -17.06 11.15
C PRO A 202 2.73 -18.46 10.64
N ARG A 203 1.55 -18.64 10.04
CA ARG A 203 1.20 -19.89 9.34
C ARG A 203 2.15 -20.15 8.16
N PHE A 204 2.44 -19.12 7.36
CA PHE A 204 3.37 -19.24 6.24
C PHE A 204 4.81 -19.51 6.72
N VAL A 205 5.26 -18.86 7.79
CA VAL A 205 6.57 -19.14 8.39
C VAL A 205 6.65 -20.57 8.94
N ALA A 206 5.57 -21.06 9.58
CA ALA A 206 5.49 -22.45 10.01
C ALA A 206 5.53 -23.43 8.82
N LEU A 207 4.88 -23.10 7.69
CA LEU A 207 4.93 -23.89 6.46
C LEU A 207 6.37 -23.98 5.92
N SER A 208 7.17 -22.92 6.01
CA SER A 208 8.58 -22.94 5.61
C SER A 208 9.42 -23.95 6.41
N LEU A 209 9.12 -24.16 7.69
CA LEU A 209 9.81 -25.17 8.50
C LEU A 209 9.48 -26.60 8.05
N GLN A 210 8.28 -26.83 7.52
CA GLN A 210 7.86 -28.13 7.00
C GLN A 210 8.45 -28.41 5.61
N TYR A 211 8.64 -27.36 4.81
CA TYR A 211 9.14 -27.46 3.43
C TYR A 211 10.37 -26.58 3.17
N PRO A 212 11.48 -26.76 3.92
CA PRO A 212 12.64 -25.85 3.88
C PRO A 212 13.40 -25.86 2.54
N ASN A 213 13.22 -26.92 1.73
CA ASN A 213 13.79 -27.00 0.39
C ASN A 213 12.97 -26.22 -0.67
N LEU A 214 11.74 -25.83 -0.34
CA LEU A 214 10.82 -25.13 -1.25
C LEU A 214 10.57 -23.69 -0.82
N ILE A 215 10.53 -23.43 0.48
CA ILE A 215 10.14 -22.15 1.06
C ILE A 215 11.20 -21.72 2.07
N ASP A 216 11.67 -20.48 1.94
CA ASP A 216 12.49 -19.79 2.91
C ASP A 216 11.74 -18.57 3.46
N ALA A 217 10.99 -18.77 4.54
CA ALA A 217 10.20 -17.73 5.21
C ALA A 217 10.57 -17.64 6.68
N LYS A 218 10.85 -16.41 7.14
CA LYS A 218 11.12 -16.10 8.55
C LYS A 218 10.61 -14.72 8.93
N PHE A 219 10.35 -14.53 10.20
CA PHE A 219 10.23 -13.20 10.79
C PHE A 219 11.61 -12.55 10.94
N ALA A 220 11.74 -11.29 10.54
CA ALA A 220 12.90 -10.49 10.89
C ALA A 220 12.91 -10.20 12.40
N LEU A 221 14.08 -9.95 12.98
CA LEU A 221 14.30 -9.80 14.42
C LEU A 221 13.47 -8.72 15.13
N ASP A 222 12.86 -7.79 14.39
CA ASP A 222 12.12 -6.66 14.93
C ASP A 222 10.61 -6.91 14.87
N LEU A 223 10.14 -7.73 15.81
CA LEU A 223 8.71 -8.02 15.97
C LEU A 223 8.06 -6.98 16.88
N HIS A 224 6.85 -6.56 16.53
CA HIS A 224 6.09 -5.54 17.26
C HIS A 224 5.56 -6.07 18.58
N HIS A 225 5.19 -7.36 18.66
CA HIS A 225 4.62 -7.95 19.87
C HIS A 225 5.64 -8.79 20.63
N LYS A 226 5.92 -8.41 21.89
CA LYS A 226 6.80 -9.17 22.78
C LYS A 226 6.37 -10.63 22.94
N HIS A 227 5.06 -10.88 23.05
CA HIS A 227 4.52 -12.24 23.15
C HIS A 227 4.81 -13.06 21.87
N MET A 228 4.59 -12.46 20.69
CA MET A 228 4.95 -13.12 19.42
C MET A 228 6.44 -13.35 19.28
N PHE A 229 7.28 -12.48 19.82
CA PHE A 229 8.72 -12.70 19.81
C PHE A 229 9.13 -13.97 20.57
N GLU A 230 8.57 -14.18 21.76
CA GLU A 230 8.85 -15.40 22.52
C GLU A 230 8.34 -16.65 21.81
N ILE A 231 7.15 -16.59 21.20
CA ILE A 231 6.62 -17.66 20.34
C ILE A 231 7.57 -17.90 19.16
N ALA A 232 7.89 -16.85 18.40
CA ALA A 232 8.72 -16.94 17.21
C ALA A 232 10.11 -17.50 17.52
N LYS A 233 10.67 -17.17 18.69
CA LYS A 233 11.94 -17.74 19.16
C LYS A 233 11.80 -19.23 19.48
N ARG A 234 10.75 -19.64 20.19
CA ARG A 234 10.50 -21.04 20.55
C ARG A 234 10.24 -21.91 19.32
N GLU A 235 9.44 -21.43 18.38
CA GLU A 235 9.06 -22.15 17.17
C GLU A 235 10.14 -22.06 16.06
N GLY A 236 11.23 -21.30 16.27
CA GLY A 236 12.29 -21.13 15.28
C GLY A 236 11.87 -20.29 14.06
N PHE A 237 10.93 -19.36 14.22
CA PHE A 237 10.41 -18.48 13.17
C PHE A 237 11.32 -17.28 12.88
N ILE A 238 12.27 -16.96 13.75
CA ILE A 238 13.15 -15.81 13.60
C ILE A 238 14.29 -16.12 12.62
N GLY A 239 14.60 -15.15 11.76
CA GLY A 239 15.76 -15.16 10.88
C GLY A 239 16.39 -13.77 10.75
N ASP A 240 17.54 -13.72 10.09
CA ASP A 240 18.24 -12.47 9.86
C ASP A 240 17.43 -11.53 8.96
N TYR A 241 17.63 -10.23 9.17
CA TYR A 241 17.12 -9.22 8.25
C TYR A 241 17.75 -9.41 6.86
N VAL A 242 16.92 -9.31 5.83
CA VAL A 242 17.36 -9.37 4.43
C VAL A 242 16.89 -8.11 3.74
N SER A 243 17.82 -7.36 3.14
CA SER A 243 17.51 -6.12 2.45
C SER A 243 16.66 -6.37 1.20
N MET A 244 15.97 -5.33 0.73
CA MET A 244 15.21 -5.39 -0.52
C MET A 244 16.10 -5.65 -1.75
N GLU A 245 17.40 -5.33 -1.69
CA GLU A 245 18.39 -5.66 -2.74
C GLU A 245 18.60 -7.18 -2.91
N GLU A 246 18.48 -7.95 -1.84
CA GLU A 246 18.67 -9.41 -1.87
C GLU A 246 17.38 -10.18 -2.21
N HIS A 247 16.22 -9.52 -2.20
CA HIS A 247 14.95 -10.18 -2.54
C HIS A 247 14.93 -10.69 -4.01
N PRO A 248 15.37 -9.91 -5.02
CA PRO A 248 15.48 -10.38 -6.41
C PRO A 248 16.34 -11.63 -6.62
N LYS A 249 17.10 -12.11 -5.62
CA LYS A 249 17.82 -13.39 -5.68
C LYS A 249 16.90 -14.61 -5.81
N TYR A 250 15.64 -14.48 -5.43
CA TYR A 250 14.66 -15.57 -5.40
C TYR A 250 13.65 -15.41 -6.54
N LYS A 251 13.30 -16.50 -7.23
CA LYS A 251 12.30 -16.44 -8.31
C LYS A 251 10.90 -16.15 -7.81
N TYR A 252 10.56 -16.59 -6.59
CA TYR A 252 9.22 -16.47 -6.05
C TYR A 252 9.26 -15.68 -4.74
N LEU A 253 8.46 -14.62 -4.66
CA LEU A 253 8.39 -13.73 -3.50
C LEU A 253 6.96 -13.75 -2.95
N MET A 254 6.81 -14.13 -1.68
CA MET A 254 5.50 -14.14 -1.04
C MET A 254 5.13 -12.74 -0.57
N ASP A 255 3.90 -12.32 -0.86
CA ASP A 255 3.27 -11.13 -0.31
C ASP A 255 2.10 -11.53 0.59
N ILE A 256 2.14 -11.10 1.85
CA ILE A 256 1.09 -11.33 2.85
C ILE A 256 0.84 -10.00 3.54
N ASP A 257 -0.40 -9.55 3.53
CA ASP A 257 -0.82 -8.29 4.12
C ASP A 257 -0.50 -8.27 5.64
N GLY A 258 -0.39 -7.06 6.18
CA GLY A 258 -0.14 -6.84 7.61
C GLY A 258 -1.44 -6.55 8.36
N ASN A 259 -1.45 -5.48 9.15
CA ASN A 259 -2.69 -4.91 9.69
C ASN A 259 -3.67 -4.54 8.55
N CYS A 260 -3.13 -4.17 7.40
CA CYS A 260 -3.83 -3.93 6.15
C CYS A 260 -2.90 -4.21 4.95
N ALA A 261 -3.41 -4.07 3.72
CA ALA A 261 -2.63 -4.20 2.50
C ALA A 261 -1.64 -3.04 2.26
N ALA A 262 -1.87 -1.87 2.87
CA ALA A 262 -1.03 -0.69 2.65
C ALA A 262 0.33 -0.87 3.32
N THR A 263 1.27 -1.41 2.56
CA THR A 263 2.65 -1.64 2.98
C THR A 263 3.57 -1.36 1.80
N PRO A 264 4.85 -1.01 2.04
CA PRO A 264 5.80 -0.83 0.94
C PRO A 264 6.17 -2.15 0.26
N ARG A 265 5.90 -3.32 0.87
CA ARG A 265 6.35 -4.62 0.37
C ARG A 265 5.79 -4.89 -1.02
N PHE A 266 4.47 -5.01 -1.16
CA PHE A 266 3.86 -5.39 -2.43
C PHE A 266 4.24 -4.45 -3.59
N PRO A 267 4.14 -3.11 -3.46
CA PRO A 267 4.64 -2.17 -4.46
C PRO A 267 6.10 -2.41 -4.87
N LEU A 268 7.00 -2.64 -3.91
CA LEU A 268 8.42 -2.87 -4.18
C LEU A 268 8.68 -4.23 -4.82
N LEU A 269 7.93 -5.27 -4.46
CA LEU A 269 8.08 -6.59 -5.07
C LEU A 269 7.70 -6.57 -6.55
N LEU A 270 6.76 -5.72 -6.97
CA LEU A 270 6.40 -5.59 -8.39
C LEU A 270 7.60 -5.17 -9.25
N TYR A 271 8.57 -4.43 -8.70
CA TYR A 271 9.80 -4.04 -9.40
C TYR A 271 10.89 -5.11 -9.44
N SER A 272 10.70 -6.29 -8.83
CA SER A 272 11.80 -7.22 -8.50
C SER A 272 12.19 -8.24 -9.59
N ASN A 273 11.55 -8.17 -10.77
CA ASN A 273 11.68 -9.20 -11.82
C ASN A 273 11.60 -10.63 -11.25
N SER A 274 10.76 -10.80 -10.23
CA SER A 274 10.51 -12.06 -9.54
C SER A 274 9.00 -12.24 -9.49
N VAL A 275 8.54 -13.49 -9.45
CA VAL A 275 7.12 -13.82 -9.44
C VAL A 275 6.57 -13.61 -8.05
N ILE A 276 5.53 -12.80 -7.94
CA ILE A 276 4.88 -12.55 -6.66
C ILE A 276 3.79 -13.59 -6.47
N LEU A 277 3.79 -14.27 -5.32
CA LEU A 277 2.65 -15.02 -4.84
C LEU A 277 1.91 -14.13 -3.84
N LYS A 278 0.77 -13.58 -4.25
CA LYS A 278 0.00 -12.63 -3.45
C LYS A 278 -1.13 -13.33 -2.70
N ASN A 279 -1.09 -13.27 -1.37
CA ASN A 279 -2.21 -13.65 -0.52
C ASN A 279 -3.39 -12.70 -0.77
N MET A 280 -4.50 -13.25 -1.24
CA MET A 280 -5.70 -12.52 -1.64
C MET A 280 -6.61 -12.30 -0.44
N THR A 281 -6.28 -11.29 0.37
CA THR A 281 -7.15 -10.87 1.48
C THR A 281 -8.29 -9.98 0.97
N ASN A 282 -9.22 -9.64 1.86
CA ASN A 282 -10.26 -8.66 1.57
C ASN A 282 -9.76 -7.20 1.51
N SER A 283 -8.47 -6.93 1.76
CA SER A 283 -7.93 -5.57 1.79
C SER A 283 -7.52 -5.10 0.38
N MET A 284 -7.98 -3.91 0.01
CA MET A 284 -7.80 -3.31 -1.33
C MET A 284 -6.92 -2.06 -1.27
N LEU A 285 -6.14 -1.83 -2.33
CA LEU A 285 -5.43 -0.57 -2.58
C LEU A 285 -5.89 0.08 -3.89
N TRP A 286 -5.68 1.39 -3.99
CA TRP A 286 -6.12 2.26 -5.10
C TRP A 286 -5.64 1.80 -6.50
N PHE A 287 -4.47 1.16 -6.61
CA PHE A 287 -3.92 0.72 -7.89
C PHE A 287 -4.29 -0.73 -8.27
N TYR A 288 -5.05 -1.44 -7.43
CA TYR A 288 -5.39 -2.85 -7.67
C TYR A 288 -6.13 -3.10 -8.99
N PRO A 289 -6.98 -2.20 -9.53
CA PRO A 289 -7.57 -2.41 -10.85
C PRO A 289 -6.57 -2.47 -12.00
N ALA A 290 -5.36 -1.93 -11.85
CA ALA A 290 -4.32 -1.99 -12.88
C ALA A 290 -3.57 -3.33 -12.91
N ILE A 291 -3.56 -4.05 -11.79
CA ILE A 291 -2.88 -5.34 -11.66
C ILE A 291 -3.89 -6.49 -11.72
N LYS A 292 -3.44 -7.65 -12.19
CA LYS A 292 -4.31 -8.78 -12.51
C LYS A 292 -3.63 -10.12 -12.17
N PRO A 293 -4.36 -11.07 -11.55
CA PRO A 293 -3.89 -12.43 -11.34
C PRO A 293 -3.43 -13.08 -12.66
N TYR A 294 -2.36 -13.86 -12.60
CA TYR A 294 -1.67 -14.54 -13.70
C TYR A 294 -1.17 -13.65 -14.85
N ILE A 295 -1.34 -12.33 -14.76
CA ILE A 295 -0.68 -11.36 -15.64
C ILE A 295 0.49 -10.70 -14.92
N HIS A 296 0.30 -10.33 -13.65
CA HIS A 296 1.28 -9.57 -12.85
C HIS A 296 1.70 -10.28 -11.55
N PHE A 297 0.92 -11.25 -11.07
CA PHE A 297 1.22 -12.03 -9.87
C PHE A 297 0.43 -13.34 -9.88
N ILE A 298 0.84 -14.32 -9.09
CA ILE A 298 0.10 -15.56 -8.85
C ILE A 298 -0.77 -15.37 -7.59
N PRO A 299 -2.11 -15.51 -7.69
CA PRO A 299 -2.98 -15.39 -6.52
C PRO A 299 -2.82 -16.61 -5.60
N VAL A 300 -2.88 -16.37 -4.30
CA VAL A 300 -2.92 -17.38 -3.25
C VAL A 300 -4.15 -17.13 -2.39
N ALA A 301 -4.86 -18.18 -2.01
CA ALA A 301 -6.04 -18.11 -1.14
C ALA A 301 -5.73 -17.38 0.18
N GLU A 302 -6.73 -16.68 0.73
CA GLU A 302 -6.61 -15.93 2.00
C GLU A 302 -6.06 -16.81 3.14
N ASP A 303 -6.52 -18.06 3.20
CA ASP A 303 -6.14 -19.04 4.21
C ASP A 303 -4.85 -19.81 3.89
N LEU A 304 -4.13 -19.45 2.81
CA LEU A 304 -2.89 -20.05 2.36
C LEU A 304 -2.98 -21.54 1.98
N SER A 305 -4.18 -22.10 1.84
CA SER A 305 -4.39 -23.53 1.58
C SER A 305 -3.80 -24.01 0.25
N ASP A 306 -3.69 -23.12 -0.74
CA ASP A 306 -3.20 -23.44 -2.09
C ASP A 306 -1.75 -23.00 -2.35
N VAL A 307 -1.02 -22.46 -1.36
CA VAL A 307 0.37 -21.98 -1.52
C VAL A 307 1.26 -23.00 -2.22
N LEU A 308 1.23 -24.26 -1.77
CA LEU A 308 2.08 -25.32 -2.34
C LEU A 308 1.63 -25.70 -3.75
N VAL A 309 0.34 -25.64 -4.04
CA VAL A 309 -0.23 -25.90 -5.37
C VAL A 309 0.21 -24.81 -6.34
N GLN A 310 0.08 -23.53 -5.95
CA GLN A 310 0.49 -22.38 -6.75
C GLN A 310 2.00 -22.36 -6.97
N LEU A 311 2.80 -22.67 -5.94
CA LEU A 311 4.26 -22.77 -6.06
C LEU A 311 4.66 -23.92 -7.00
N ASN A 312 3.99 -25.07 -6.92
CA ASN A 312 4.25 -26.18 -7.83
C ASN A 312 3.88 -25.82 -9.27
N TRP A 313 2.75 -25.14 -9.49
CA TRP A 313 2.40 -24.62 -10.81
C TRP A 313 3.49 -23.70 -11.36
N ALA A 314 3.93 -22.73 -10.56
CA ALA A 314 4.96 -21.76 -10.95
C ALA A 314 6.28 -22.44 -11.36
N LYS A 315 6.73 -23.45 -10.61
CA LYS A 315 7.95 -24.22 -10.91
C LYS A 315 7.88 -25.03 -12.20
N ASN A 316 6.68 -25.35 -12.69
CA ASN A 316 6.47 -26.08 -13.95
C ASN A 316 6.16 -25.15 -15.14
N HIS A 317 6.07 -23.82 -14.93
CA HIS A 317 5.74 -22.83 -15.95
C HIS A 317 6.76 -21.69 -15.92
N ASP A 318 8.06 -22.00 -16.02
CA ASP A 318 9.15 -21.03 -15.83
C ASP A 318 9.10 -19.88 -16.84
N VAL A 319 8.72 -20.15 -18.09
CA VAL A 319 8.61 -19.15 -19.15
C VAL A 319 7.46 -18.18 -18.85
N GLU A 320 6.29 -18.70 -18.50
CA GLU A 320 5.13 -17.91 -18.10
C GLU A 320 5.41 -17.09 -16.85
N CYS A 321 6.11 -17.69 -15.87
CA CYS A 321 6.56 -17.00 -14.67
C CYS A 321 7.49 -15.82 -14.97
N ARG A 322 8.43 -15.99 -15.90
CA ARG A 322 9.28 -14.88 -16.36
C ARG A 322 8.43 -13.75 -16.92
N ILE A 323 7.50 -14.06 -17.83
CA ILE A 323 6.59 -13.08 -18.45
C ILE A 323 5.74 -12.37 -17.38
N ILE A 324 5.18 -13.11 -16.41
CA ILE A 324 4.41 -12.53 -15.29
C ILE A 324 5.26 -11.52 -14.51
N SER A 325 6.52 -11.85 -14.23
CA SER A 325 7.41 -10.97 -13.48
C SER A 325 7.84 -9.72 -14.27
N GLU A 326 8.03 -9.86 -15.58
CA GLU A 326 8.38 -8.74 -16.48
C GLU A 326 7.18 -7.79 -16.62
N ASN A 327 5.97 -8.33 -16.80
CA ASN A 327 4.72 -7.57 -16.80
C ASN A 327 4.52 -6.82 -15.47
N ALA A 328 4.81 -7.46 -14.33
CA ALA A 328 4.72 -6.84 -13.00
C ALA A 328 5.63 -5.61 -12.88
N SER A 329 6.88 -5.72 -13.32
CA SER A 329 7.83 -4.61 -13.31
C SER A 329 7.42 -3.48 -14.26
N GLN A 330 6.88 -3.84 -15.43
CA GLN A 330 6.37 -2.87 -16.39
C GLN A 330 5.20 -2.09 -15.80
N VAL A 331 4.14 -2.77 -15.33
CA VAL A 331 2.95 -2.09 -14.79
C VAL A 331 3.29 -1.25 -13.55
N ALA A 332 4.22 -1.71 -12.70
CA ALA A 332 4.67 -0.92 -11.55
C ALA A 332 5.28 0.41 -11.98
N SER A 333 6.11 0.40 -13.02
CA SER A 333 6.71 1.63 -13.56
C SER A 333 5.67 2.59 -14.15
N GLU A 334 4.53 2.07 -14.61
CA GLU A 334 3.43 2.86 -15.16
C GLU A 334 2.49 3.42 -14.08
N VAL A 335 2.22 2.66 -13.01
CA VAL A 335 1.16 2.98 -12.02
C VAL A 335 1.68 3.43 -10.66
N LEU A 336 2.94 3.11 -10.33
CA LEU A 336 3.59 3.45 -9.05
C LEU A 336 4.75 4.44 -9.25
N SER A 337 4.91 5.02 -10.45
CA SER A 337 5.74 6.20 -10.64
C SER A 337 5.19 7.34 -9.79
N GLN A 338 6.06 8.24 -9.35
CA GLN A 338 5.63 9.37 -8.53
C GLN A 338 4.59 10.23 -9.25
N GLU A 339 4.79 10.47 -10.55
CA GLU A 339 3.84 11.19 -11.39
C GLU A 339 2.51 10.45 -11.54
N ALA A 340 2.52 9.12 -11.63
CA ALA A 340 1.30 8.32 -11.70
C ALA A 340 0.50 8.37 -10.39
N VAL A 341 1.20 8.32 -9.24
CA VAL A 341 0.61 8.48 -7.91
C VAL A 341 -0.10 9.82 -7.77
N TYR A 342 0.59 10.93 -8.07
CA TYR A 342 -0.04 12.26 -7.98
C TYR A 342 -1.08 12.51 -9.07
N LEU A 343 -0.94 11.91 -10.26
CA LEU A 343 -1.95 11.98 -11.31
C LEU A 343 -3.25 11.34 -10.81
N TYR A 344 -3.19 10.13 -10.25
CA TYR A 344 -4.35 9.48 -9.66
C TYR A 344 -4.96 10.35 -8.56
N PHE A 345 -4.13 10.88 -7.65
CA PHE A 345 -4.62 11.71 -6.56
C PHE A 345 -5.35 12.95 -7.08
N TYR A 346 -4.75 13.68 -8.03
CA TYR A 346 -5.35 14.86 -8.63
C TYR A 346 -6.68 14.54 -9.34
N ARG A 347 -6.71 13.47 -10.16
CA ARG A 347 -7.93 13.05 -10.88
C ARG A 347 -9.05 12.63 -9.93
N LEU A 348 -8.72 11.96 -8.82
CA LEU A 348 -9.68 11.61 -7.79
C LEU A 348 -10.31 12.87 -7.17
N LEU A 349 -9.48 13.87 -6.83
CA LEU A 349 -9.96 15.14 -6.26
C LEU A 349 -10.81 15.93 -7.26
N GLU A 350 -10.42 15.96 -8.55
CA GLU A 350 -11.23 16.58 -9.60
C GLU A 350 -12.63 15.94 -9.70
N GLU A 351 -12.71 14.62 -9.74
CA GLU A 351 -14.00 13.93 -9.86
C GLU A 351 -14.85 14.02 -8.60
N TYR A 352 -14.23 14.00 -7.41
CA TYR A 352 -14.93 14.26 -6.17
C TYR A 352 -15.52 15.68 -6.13
N SER A 353 -14.73 16.69 -6.52
CA SER A 353 -15.17 18.10 -6.58
C SER A 353 -16.33 18.29 -7.56
N LYS A 354 -16.29 17.67 -8.74
CA LYS A 354 -17.40 17.71 -9.72
C LYS A 354 -18.71 17.20 -9.09
N ARG A 355 -18.68 16.04 -8.44
CA ARG A 355 -19.86 15.48 -7.76
C ARG A 355 -20.36 16.35 -6.61
N GLN A 356 -19.44 16.97 -5.87
CA GLN A 356 -19.83 17.93 -4.84
C GLN A 356 -20.60 19.12 -5.44
N ARG A 357 -20.09 19.72 -6.51
CA ARG A 357 -20.72 20.89 -7.16
C ARG A 357 -22.09 20.57 -7.75
N GLU A 358 -22.22 19.42 -8.42
CA GLU A 358 -23.52 18.93 -8.91
C GLU A 358 -24.56 18.84 -7.79
N GLN A 359 -24.14 18.46 -6.58
CA GLN A 359 -25.02 18.37 -5.43
C GLN A 359 -25.33 19.73 -4.78
N TYR A 360 -24.40 20.69 -4.83
CA TYR A 360 -24.59 22.01 -4.24
C TYR A 360 -25.42 22.98 -5.12
N ASN A 361 -25.83 22.61 -6.34
CA ASN A 361 -26.42 23.52 -7.32
C ASN A 361 -25.60 24.81 -7.51
N LEU A 362 -24.27 24.70 -7.43
CA LEU A 362 -23.37 25.81 -7.73
C LEU A 362 -23.18 25.85 -9.25
N GLU A 363 -23.85 26.79 -9.92
CA GLU A 363 -23.69 27.10 -11.36
C GLU A 363 -22.26 27.47 -11.73
#